data_AF-A0A428P4T1-F1
#
_entry.id   AF-A0A428P4T1-F1
#
_cell.length_a   1.000
_cell.length_b   1.000
_cell.length_c   1.000
_cell.angle_alpha   90.00
_cell.angle_beta   90.00
_cell.angle_gamma   90.00
#
_symmetry.space_group_name_H-M   'P 1'
#
loop_
_entity.id
_entity.type
_entity.pdbx_description
1 polymer ?
#
loop_
_entity_poly.entity_id
_entity_poly.type
_entity_poly.pdbx_seq_one_letter_code
_entity_poly.pdbx_strand_id
1 'polypeptide(L)'
;MDDQHRSSPTAPNNSPGPPGDGALPSQEAALILDRIKTYQRAPTALPAWLEHVKQGQHGSAARTFYEEGGFAAWFGYSLVKHAADHQTNFAGKAACKHLISRLDDSTADYQRRLAAEVIEHLPGRDERRIKALQRKLQMGQTQKTPPRQNRNKRQRTCLPGYLG
;
A
#
# COMPACT_ATOMS: atom_id res chain seq x y z
N MET A 1 60.67 -11.19 37.70
CA MET A 1 59.58 -10.78 38.58
C MET A 1 59.86 -9.31 38.80
N ASP A 2 59.28 -8.35 38.07
CA ASP A 2 57.88 -8.22 37.67
C ASP A 2 57.73 -7.41 36.36
N ASP A 3 56.79 -7.84 35.53
CA ASP A 3 56.26 -7.17 34.33
C ASP A 3 55.54 -5.86 34.70
N GLN A 4 55.96 -4.74 34.13
CA GLN A 4 55.18 -3.48 34.13
C GLN A 4 54.72 -3.15 32.71
N HIS A 5 53.67 -3.85 32.28
CA HIS A 5 52.85 -3.48 31.13
C HIS A 5 52.01 -2.25 31.50
N ARG A 6 52.44 -1.06 31.06
CA ARG A 6 51.56 0.13 31.01
C ARG A 6 50.54 -0.06 29.90
N SER A 7 49.35 -0.55 30.26
CA SER A 7 48.19 -0.57 29.37
C SER A 7 47.73 0.86 29.08
N SER A 8 47.83 1.26 27.81
CA SER A 8 47.17 2.45 27.27
C SER A 8 45.65 2.34 27.42
N PRO A 9 44.93 3.43 27.70
CA PRO A 9 43.47 3.41 27.69
C PRO A 9 42.98 3.32 26.25
N THR A 10 42.47 2.16 25.85
CA THR A 10 41.69 2.00 24.62
C THR A 10 40.39 2.78 24.78
N ALA A 11 40.24 3.86 24.02
CA ALA A 11 38.98 4.59 23.89
C ALA A 11 37.85 3.64 23.46
N PRO A 12 36.60 3.83 23.92
CA PRO A 12 35.46 3.08 23.42
C PRO A 12 35.30 3.41 21.93
N ASN A 13 35.57 2.40 21.11
CA ASN A 13 35.41 2.43 19.68
C ASN A 13 33.92 2.56 19.32
N ASN A 14 33.38 3.78 19.42
CA ASN A 14 32.13 4.18 18.78
C ASN A 14 32.40 4.41 17.29
N SER A 15 32.86 3.35 16.60
CA SER A 15 32.76 3.29 15.16
C SER A 15 31.31 2.95 14.81
N PRO A 16 30.50 3.88 14.29
CA PRO A 16 29.34 3.47 13.52
C PRO A 16 29.88 2.63 12.36
N GLY A 17 29.58 1.33 12.39
CA GLY A 17 29.92 0.42 11.29
C GLY A 17 29.40 0.99 9.96
N PRO A 18 30.05 0.67 8.84
CA PRO A 18 29.62 1.14 7.54
C PRO A 18 28.15 0.74 7.33
N PRO A 19 27.34 1.55 6.62
CA PRO A 19 25.97 1.17 6.27
C PRO A 19 26.04 -0.11 5.43
N GLY A 20 25.75 -1.23 6.09
CA GLY A 20 25.78 -2.55 5.49
C GLY A 20 24.63 -2.67 4.50
N ASP A 21 25.00 -2.60 3.23
CA ASP A 21 24.40 -3.26 2.09
C ASP A 21 23.54 -4.48 2.52
N GLY A 22 22.21 -4.34 2.46
CA GLY A 22 21.27 -5.46 2.62
C GLY A 22 20.70 -5.71 4.02
N ALA A 23 20.36 -4.67 4.79
CA ALA A 23 19.47 -4.84 5.95
C ALA A 23 18.20 -5.60 5.51
N LEU A 24 17.86 -6.70 6.20
CA LEU A 24 16.63 -7.41 5.89
C LEU A 24 15.44 -6.54 6.31
N PRO A 25 14.38 -6.44 5.50
CA PRO A 25 13.20 -5.69 5.90
C PRO A 25 12.63 -6.29 7.18
N SER A 26 12.20 -5.43 8.09
CA SER A 26 11.42 -5.78 9.28
C SER A 26 10.28 -6.69 8.90
N GLN A 27 9.87 -7.58 9.80
CA GLN A 27 8.85 -8.59 9.54
C GLN A 27 7.55 -7.96 8.97
N GLU A 28 7.19 -6.78 9.45
CA GLU A 28 6.07 -5.98 8.98
C GLU A 28 6.26 -5.48 7.54
N ALA A 29 7.44 -4.95 7.22
CA ALA A 29 7.77 -4.50 5.86
C ALA A 29 7.77 -5.69 4.90
N ALA A 30 8.30 -6.83 5.33
CA ALA A 30 8.28 -8.07 4.55
C ALA A 30 6.85 -8.55 4.27
N LEU A 31 5.91 -8.43 5.23
CA LEU A 31 4.49 -8.75 5.02
C LEU A 31 3.83 -7.83 4.00
N ILE A 32 4.13 -6.53 4.05
CA ILE A 32 3.61 -5.55 3.09
C ILE A 32 4.16 -5.86 1.69
N LEU A 33 5.47 -6.11 1.58
CA LEU A 33 6.14 -6.47 0.32
C LEU A 33 5.64 -7.79 -0.25
N ASP A 34 5.44 -8.81 0.58
CA ASP A 34 4.82 -10.08 0.17
C ASP A 34 3.45 -9.83 -0.45
N ARG A 35 2.64 -8.94 0.15
CA ARG A 35 1.32 -8.62 -0.41
C ARG A 35 1.36 -7.86 -1.71
N ILE A 36 2.33 -6.96 -1.89
CA ILE A 36 2.54 -6.32 -3.18
C ILE A 36 2.94 -7.37 -4.24
N LYS A 37 3.80 -8.32 -3.90
CA LYS A 37 4.30 -9.37 -4.81
C LYS A 37 3.22 -10.38 -5.21
N THR A 38 2.48 -10.88 -4.23
CA THR A 38 1.45 -11.94 -4.40
C THR A 38 0.16 -11.42 -5.02
N TYR A 39 -0.02 -10.10 -5.02
CA TYR A 39 -1.19 -9.47 -5.60
C TYR A 39 -1.25 -9.65 -7.13
N GLN A 40 -2.38 -10.19 -7.59
CA GLN A 40 -2.65 -10.43 -9.00
C GLN A 40 -3.56 -9.34 -9.63
N ARG A 41 -4.52 -8.80 -8.88
CA ARG A 41 -5.55 -7.89 -9.42
C ARG A 41 -6.02 -6.84 -8.42
N ALA A 42 -6.14 -5.59 -8.90
CA ALA A 42 -6.53 -4.42 -8.11
C ALA A 42 -7.84 -4.63 -7.39
N PRO A 43 -7.91 -4.31 -6.08
CA PRO A 43 -9.20 -4.21 -5.46
C PRO A 43 -9.98 -3.15 -6.23
N THR A 44 -11.20 -3.48 -6.64
CA THR A 44 -12.08 -2.55 -7.37
C THR A 44 -12.40 -1.31 -6.54
N ALA A 45 -12.32 -1.41 -5.21
CA ALA A 45 -12.50 -0.31 -4.28
C ALA A 45 -11.25 0.59 -4.11
N LEU A 46 -10.13 0.27 -4.76
CA LEU A 46 -8.88 1.03 -4.68
C LEU A 46 -9.01 2.54 -5.01
N PRO A 47 -9.77 2.96 -6.06
CA PRO A 47 -9.96 4.38 -6.32
C PRO A 47 -10.70 5.09 -5.18
N ALA A 48 -11.70 4.42 -4.59
CA ALA A 48 -12.46 4.95 -3.47
C ALA A 48 -11.61 5.08 -2.21
N TRP A 49 -10.71 4.12 -1.95
CA TRP A 49 -9.76 4.22 -0.84
C TRP A 49 -8.75 5.35 -1.03
N LEU A 50 -8.25 5.55 -2.26
CA LEU A 50 -7.33 6.64 -2.56
C LEU A 50 -8.00 8.00 -2.34
N GLU A 51 -9.23 8.17 -2.84
CA GLU A 51 -10.03 9.37 -2.61
C GLU A 51 -10.25 9.60 -1.11
N HIS A 52 -10.57 8.55 -0.36
CA HIS A 52 -10.77 8.63 1.08
C HIS A 52 -9.49 9.06 1.82
N VAL A 53 -8.30 8.59 1.41
CA VAL A 53 -7.04 9.04 2.04
C VAL A 53 -6.70 10.47 1.65
N LYS A 54 -7.04 10.90 0.42
CA LYS A 54 -6.88 12.30 -0.01
C LYS A 54 -7.81 13.27 0.72
N GLN A 55 -9.05 12.85 0.98
CA GLN A 55 -10.11 13.66 1.60
C GLN A 55 -10.23 13.47 3.13
N GLY A 56 -9.64 12.41 3.68
CA GLY A 56 -9.86 11.95 5.05
C GLY A 56 -8.98 12.62 6.12
N GLN A 57 -9.16 12.17 7.37
CA GLN A 57 -8.53 12.71 8.57
C GLN A 57 -6.99 12.61 8.55
N HIS A 58 -6.36 13.74 8.88
CA HIS A 58 -4.96 13.82 9.26
C HIS A 58 -4.70 12.89 10.47
N GLY A 59 -3.62 12.10 10.40
CA GLY A 59 -3.17 11.22 11.48
C GLY A 59 -3.51 9.73 11.33
N SER A 60 -4.24 9.32 10.28
CA SER A 60 -4.43 7.88 10.02
C SER A 60 -3.15 7.24 9.46
N ALA A 61 -2.86 5.99 9.82
CA ALA A 61 -1.71 5.24 9.29
C ALA A 61 -1.67 5.23 7.76
N ALA A 62 -2.84 5.14 7.12
CA ALA A 62 -2.95 5.20 5.66
C ALA A 62 -2.42 6.53 5.07
N ARG A 63 -2.71 7.66 5.73
CA ARG A 63 -2.22 8.98 5.33
C ARG A 63 -0.72 9.09 5.50
N THR A 64 -0.19 8.66 6.64
CA THR A 64 1.25 8.65 6.93
C THR A 64 2.04 7.85 5.88
N PHE A 65 1.54 6.66 5.51
CA PHE A 65 2.15 5.84 4.47
C PHE A 65 2.12 6.50 3.09
N TYR A 66 1.06 7.25 2.78
CA TYR A 66 0.94 7.97 1.52
C TYR A 66 1.85 9.20 1.46
N GLU A 67 2.04 9.91 2.56
CA GLU A 67 2.88 11.11 2.64
C GLU A 67 4.37 10.75 2.64
N GLU A 68 4.77 9.71 3.38
CA GLU A 68 6.17 9.32 3.49
C GLU A 68 6.63 8.40 2.34
N GLY A 69 5.88 7.33 2.07
CA GLY A 69 6.25 6.31 1.08
C GLY A 69 5.48 6.43 -0.25
N GLY A 70 4.68 7.47 -0.42
CA GLY A 70 3.91 7.69 -1.65
C GLY A 70 2.85 6.63 -1.92
N PHE A 71 2.43 6.56 -3.19
CA PHE A 71 1.39 5.63 -3.63
C PHE A 71 1.77 4.15 -3.42
N ALA A 72 3.06 3.78 -3.50
CA ALA A 72 3.49 2.39 -3.40
C ALA A 72 3.42 1.83 -1.96
N ALA A 73 3.92 2.58 -0.97
CA ALA A 73 3.82 2.17 0.43
C ALA A 73 2.35 2.16 0.89
N TRP A 74 1.59 3.21 0.54
CA TRP A 74 0.16 3.27 0.79
C TRP A 74 -0.61 2.10 0.16
N PHE A 75 -0.28 1.75 -1.09
CA PHE A 75 -0.92 0.65 -1.80
C PHE A 75 -0.66 -0.68 -1.09
N GLY A 76 0.59 -0.94 -0.67
CA GLY A 76 0.94 -2.11 0.12
C GLY A 76 0.16 -2.19 1.43
N TYR A 77 0.15 -1.09 2.20
CA TYR A 77 -0.64 -1.00 3.44
C TYR A 77 -2.13 -1.27 3.19
N SER A 78 -2.70 -0.71 2.12
CA SER A 78 -4.11 -0.89 1.77
C SER A 78 -4.45 -2.33 1.40
N LEU A 79 -3.54 -3.03 0.74
CA LEU A 79 -3.68 -4.47 0.46
C LEU A 79 -3.70 -5.29 1.76
N VAL A 80 -2.80 -4.99 2.70
CA VAL A 80 -2.77 -5.65 4.01
C VAL A 80 -4.06 -5.36 4.78
N LYS A 81 -4.51 -4.10 4.81
CA LYS A 81 -5.75 -3.70 5.49
C LYS A 81 -6.97 -4.43 4.92
N HIS A 82 -7.09 -4.46 3.60
CA HIS A 82 -8.15 -5.21 2.93
C HIS A 82 -8.06 -6.72 3.20
N ALA A 83 -6.85 -7.29 3.21
CA ALA A 83 -6.67 -8.70 3.54
C ALA A 83 -7.00 -9.03 5.00
N ALA A 84 -6.79 -8.08 5.93
CA ALA A 84 -7.18 -8.21 7.32
C ALA A 84 -8.70 -8.15 7.52
N ASP A 85 -9.37 -7.27 6.75
CA ASP A 85 -10.82 -7.01 6.84
C ASP A 85 -11.66 -8.11 6.18
N HIS A 86 -11.24 -8.60 5.01
CA HIS A 86 -12.02 -9.59 4.27
C HIS A 86 -12.00 -10.99 4.90
N GLN A 87 -13.15 -11.68 4.88
CA GLN A 87 -13.38 -13.01 5.46
C GLN A 87 -12.66 -14.17 4.75
N THR A 88 -11.82 -13.92 3.75
CA THR A 88 -11.09 -15.01 3.08
C THR A 88 -10.09 -15.65 4.06
N ASN A 89 -10.19 -16.97 4.22
CA ASN A 89 -9.25 -17.74 5.02
C ASN A 89 -7.98 -17.97 4.19
N PHE A 90 -6.90 -17.28 4.54
CA PHE A 90 -5.59 -17.49 3.94
C PHE A 90 -4.50 -17.52 5.02
N ALA A 91 -3.43 -18.26 4.75
CA ALA A 91 -2.26 -18.32 5.63
C ALA A 91 -1.62 -16.92 5.78
N GLY A 92 -1.51 -16.43 7.02
CA GLY A 92 -0.98 -15.09 7.30
C GLY A 92 -2.03 -14.00 7.57
N LYS A 93 -3.32 -14.33 7.61
CA LYS A 93 -4.38 -13.38 7.98
C LYS A 93 -4.22 -12.82 9.40
N ALA A 94 -3.88 -13.69 10.36
CA ALA A 94 -3.62 -13.27 11.74
C ALA A 94 -2.47 -12.26 11.78
N ALA A 95 -1.38 -12.51 11.04
CA ALA A 95 -0.27 -11.57 10.91
C ALA A 95 -0.68 -10.23 10.30
N CYS A 96 -1.55 -10.24 9.27
CA CYS A 96 -2.11 -9.00 8.71
C CYS A 96 -2.97 -8.24 9.72
N LYS A 97 -3.83 -8.93 10.48
CA LYS A 97 -4.66 -8.31 11.53
C LYS A 97 -3.79 -7.72 12.63
N HIS A 98 -2.81 -8.47 13.14
CA HIS A 98 -1.87 -7.98 14.14
C HIS A 98 -1.09 -6.76 13.63
N LEU A 99 -0.65 -6.77 12.38
CA LEU A 99 0.04 -5.63 11.77
C LEU A 99 -0.87 -4.39 11.72
N ILE A 100 -2.12 -4.54 11.30
CA ILE A 100 -3.06 -3.40 11.23
C ILE A 100 -3.41 -2.87 12.61
N SER A 101 -3.71 -3.75 13.58
CA SER A 101 -3.95 -3.32 14.97
C SER A 101 -2.73 -2.62 15.55
N ARG A 102 -1.52 -3.17 15.34
CA ARG A 102 -0.28 -2.53 15.80
C ARG A 102 -0.08 -1.18 15.14
N LEU A 103 -0.34 -1.03 13.84
CA LEU A 103 -0.19 0.24 13.13
C LEU A 103 -1.19 1.29 13.58
N ASP A 104 -2.39 0.89 13.99
CA ASP A 104 -3.42 1.78 14.53
C ASP A 104 -3.02 2.32 15.92
N ASP A 105 -2.44 1.46 16.77
CA ASP A 105 -1.90 1.82 18.09
C ASP A 105 -0.49 2.47 18.06
N SER A 106 0.20 2.45 16.92
CA SER A 106 1.57 2.93 16.80
C SER A 106 1.66 4.43 16.53
N THR A 107 2.80 5.03 16.91
CA THR A 107 3.09 6.43 16.63
C THR A 107 3.29 6.69 15.14
N ALA A 108 3.04 7.93 14.71
CA ALA A 108 3.28 8.36 13.34
C ALA A 108 4.74 8.16 12.90
N ASP A 109 5.72 8.30 13.81
CA ASP A 109 7.13 8.07 13.50
C ASP A 109 7.43 6.60 13.18
N TYR A 110 6.78 5.66 13.87
CA TYR A 110 6.90 4.24 13.54
C TYR A 110 6.32 3.95 12.16
N GLN A 111 5.14 4.51 11.86
CA GLN A 111 4.48 4.37 10.56
C GLN A 111 5.34 4.96 9.42
N ARG A 112 5.97 6.13 9.63
CA ARG A 112 6.87 6.75 8.64
C ARG A 112 8.09 5.88 8.38
N ARG A 113 8.75 5.39 9.43
CA ARG A 113 9.90 4.48 9.29
C ARG A 113 9.53 3.23 8.51
N LEU A 114 8.40 2.61 8.85
CA LEU A 114 7.93 1.41 8.16
C LEU A 114 7.57 1.69 6.69
N ALA A 115 6.98 2.85 6.39
CA ALA A 115 6.68 3.26 5.02
C ALA A 115 7.96 3.47 4.19
N ALA A 116 8.97 4.13 4.76
CA ALA A 116 10.27 4.34 4.12
C ALA A 116 10.97 3.00 3.85
N GLU A 117 10.98 2.10 4.83
CA GLU A 117 11.56 0.75 4.72
C GLU A 117 10.89 -0.09 3.62
N VAL A 118 9.56 -0.01 3.51
CA VAL A 118 8.82 -0.68 2.42
C VAL A 118 9.26 -0.18 1.05
N ILE A 119 9.53 1.12 0.89
CA ILE A 119 10.00 1.68 -0.39
C ILE A 119 11.44 1.32 -0.67
N GLU A 120 12.31 1.36 0.34
CA GLU A 120 13.71 0.99 0.21
C GLU A 120 13.87 -0.46 -0.28
N HIS A 121 13.04 -1.37 0.23
CA HIS A 121 13.05 -2.77 -0.14
C HIS A 121 12.09 -3.15 -1.28
N LEU A 122 11.42 -2.18 -1.90
CA LEU A 122 10.48 -2.45 -2.97
C LEU A 122 11.25 -2.83 -4.26
N PRO A 123 11.01 -4.02 -4.84
CA PRO A 123 11.66 -4.37 -6.10
C PRO A 123 11.23 -3.40 -7.20
N GLY A 124 12.18 -2.89 -7.99
CA GLY A 124 11.87 -1.95 -9.09
C GLY A 124 10.92 -2.51 -10.17
N ARG A 125 10.71 -3.84 -10.23
CA ARG A 125 9.67 -4.46 -11.05
C ARG A 125 8.27 -4.17 -10.51
N ASP A 126 8.07 -4.31 -9.21
CA ASP A 126 6.78 -4.09 -8.56
C ASP A 126 6.47 -2.60 -8.45
N GLU A 127 7.50 -1.77 -8.21
CA GLU A 127 7.35 -0.31 -8.28
C GLU A 127 6.83 0.15 -9.66
N ARG A 128 7.37 -0.40 -10.75
CA ARG A 128 6.87 -0.12 -12.12
C ARG A 128 5.43 -0.58 -12.32
N ARG A 129 5.05 -1.76 -11.81
CA ARG A 129 3.66 -2.26 -11.88
C ARG A 129 2.71 -1.35 -11.12
N ILE A 130 3.10 -0.90 -9.93
CA ILE A 130 2.34 0.02 -9.10
C ILE A 130 2.21 1.40 -9.78
N LYS A 131 3.28 1.96 -10.34
CA LYS A 131 3.25 3.21 -11.12
C LYS A 131 2.32 3.10 -12.33
N ALA A 132 2.34 1.96 -13.03
CA ALA A 132 1.42 1.71 -14.14
C ALA A 132 -0.05 1.65 -13.67
N LEU A 133 -0.31 1.03 -12.51
CA LEU A 133 -1.64 1.03 -11.89
C LEU A 133 -2.08 2.46 -11.53
N GLN A 134 -1.19 3.26 -10.93
CA GLN A 134 -1.46 4.65 -10.58
C GLN A 134 -1.82 5.49 -11.82
N ARG A 135 -1.10 5.31 -12.94
CA ARG A 135 -1.43 5.95 -14.23
C ARG A 135 -2.78 5.49 -14.76
N LYS A 136 -3.08 4.19 -14.68
CA LYS A 136 -4.40 3.65 -15.08
C LYS A 136 -5.53 4.23 -14.24
N LEU A 137 -5.34 4.41 -12.94
CA LEU A 137 -6.34 5.04 -12.07
C LEU A 137 -6.58 6.50 -12.46
N GLN A 138 -5.52 7.25 -12.77
CA GLN A 138 -5.63 8.64 -13.24
C GLN A 138 -6.37 8.74 -14.58
N MET A 139 -6.06 7.88 -15.55
CA MET A 139 -6.73 7.88 -16.85
C MET A 139 -8.13 7.26 -16.83
N GLY A 140 -8.37 6.29 -15.93
CA GLY A 140 -9.67 5.66 -15.74
C GLY A 140 -10.68 6.57 -15.04
N GLN A 141 -10.22 7.46 -14.15
CA GLN A 141 -11.07 8.50 -13.56
C GLN A 141 -11.54 9.51 -14.62
N THR A 142 -10.78 9.73 -15.70
CA THR A 142 -11.16 10.61 -16.81
C THR A 142 -12.21 9.99 -17.74
N GLN A 143 -12.44 8.67 -17.65
CA GLN A 143 -13.52 7.97 -18.37
C GLN A 143 -14.73 7.73 -17.47
N LYS A 144 -15.21 8.75 -16.76
CA LYS A 144 -16.64 8.83 -16.43
C LYS A 144 -17.41 9.18 -17.70
N THR A 145 -17.45 8.26 -18.67
CA THR A 145 -18.55 8.28 -19.62
C THR A 145 -19.83 8.04 -18.82
N PRO A 146 -20.83 8.93 -18.87
CA PRO A 146 -22.10 8.70 -18.21
C PRO A 146 -22.66 7.35 -18.70
N PRO A 147 -23.40 6.62 -17.85
CA PRO A 147 -24.02 5.38 -18.29
C PRO A 147 -24.85 5.71 -19.52
N ARG A 148 -24.42 5.20 -20.68
CA ARG A 148 -25.16 5.30 -21.93
C ARG A 148 -26.44 4.52 -21.68
N GLN A 149 -27.47 5.26 -21.27
CA GLN A 149 -28.78 4.77 -20.94
C GLN A 149 -29.31 4.11 -22.21
N ASN A 150 -29.12 2.80 -22.30
CA ASN A 150 -29.57 1.98 -23.40
C ASN A 150 -31.10 1.91 -23.31
N ARG A 151 -31.75 2.95 -23.83
CA ARG A 151 -33.21 3.05 -23.96
C ARG A 151 -33.62 2.43 -25.29
N ASN A 152 -33.22 1.17 -25.52
CA ASN A 152 -33.86 0.34 -26.54
C ASN A 152 -35.21 -0.17 -25.99
N LYS A 153 -36.22 0.70 -26.00
CA LYS A 153 -37.62 0.27 -26.07
C LYS A 153 -38.08 0.44 -27.50
N ARG A 154 -37.98 -0.64 -28.28
CA ARG A 154 -38.77 -0.83 -29.50
C ARG A 154 -40.24 -0.99 -29.12
N GLN A 155 -41.09 -0.71 -30.12
CA GLN A 155 -42.52 -1.00 -30.29
C GLN A 155 -43.45 0.14 -29.85
N ARG A 156 -44.41 0.61 -30.66
CA ARG A 156 -44.99 0.12 -31.93
C ARG A 156 -45.68 1.32 -32.60
N THR A 157 -45.42 1.55 -33.89
CA THR A 157 -46.22 2.45 -34.72
C THR A 157 -47.51 1.72 -35.09
N CYS A 158 -48.64 2.09 -34.48
CA CYS A 158 -49.95 1.73 -35.00
C CYS A 158 -50.41 2.88 -35.90
N LEU A 159 -50.39 2.65 -37.21
CA LEU A 159 -51.15 3.41 -38.20
C LEU A 159 -52.61 2.95 -38.12
N PRO A 160 -53.60 3.82 -37.88
CA PRO A 160 -54.97 3.51 -38.24
C PRO A 160 -55.14 3.75 -39.75
N GLY A 161 -55.18 2.65 -40.50
CA GLY A 161 -55.65 2.63 -41.87
C GLY A 161 -57.18 2.76 -41.92
N TYR A 162 -57.62 3.54 -42.89
CA TYR A 162 -58.98 3.69 -43.40
C TYR A 162 -59.74 2.37 -43.56
N LEU A 163 -61.04 2.37 -43.21
CA LEU A 163 -62.07 1.51 -43.78
C LEU A 163 -63.45 2.08 -43.41
N GLY A 164 -64.28 2.39 -44.42
CA GLY A 164 -65.70 2.72 -44.28
C GLY A 164 -66.07 4.08 -44.87
#